data_AF-D7KXQ7-F1
#
_entry.id   AF-D7KXQ7-F1
#
_cell.length_a   1.000
_cell.length_b   1.000
_cell.length_c   1.000
_cell.angle_alpha   90.00
_cell.angle_beta   90.00
_cell.angle_gamma   90.00
#
_symmetry.space_group_name_H-M   'P 1'
#
loop_
_entity.id
_entity.type
_entity.pdbx_description
1 polymer ?
#
loop_
_entity_poly.entity_id
_entity_poly.type
_entity_poly.pdbx_seq_one_letter_code
_entity_poly.pdbx_strand_id
1 'polypeptide(L)'
;MAQQTEIKFEEGWSFLEKGVTKMIRILEGEPEPPFESNQYMNLYTTAYSMCTQKPDYSAQIYDKYREMIEDYVTQTVLPSLREKHDEYMLRELVKRWDNHKVLVRWFIRFFNYIDRYYVIRRKVQSLREVGLTCFNNLVYREMQSTATEAVIALFHKEREGEQIDRELVKNVLDVYVENGLGTMKKYEEDFESFMLQDTASYYSRKASKWIKGDSCPAYMLKACLRLCFHSIQESKYILTFIIFYCIQSEECLKRERERVTHYLHSSTEPKLVEKVQNELLVVVAKQLLENESSGCCALLRDKKMDDLSRMYMLYCPIPQSLEHVADLFKQHITTEGYTLMKQADDAANKQLLIELHDKFMVFVTECFENHSLFNKALKEAFEILSNKTVAGISNDLQQFAIIS
;
A
#
# COMPACT_ATOMS: atom_id res chain seq x y z
N MET A 1 28.80 27.49 52.77
CA MET A 1 27.41 27.31 52.32
C MET A 1 26.97 28.62 51.69
N ALA A 2 26.94 28.72 50.36
CA ALA A 2 26.33 29.88 49.72
C ALA A 2 24.83 29.83 50.05
N GLN A 3 24.27 30.90 50.61
CA GLN A 3 22.83 31.04 50.81
C GLN A 3 22.17 30.93 49.43
N GLN A 4 21.54 29.80 49.16
CA GLN A 4 20.66 29.64 48.01
C GLN A 4 19.45 30.52 48.35
N THR A 5 19.34 31.68 47.70
CA THR A 5 18.19 32.57 47.86
C THR A 5 16.94 31.79 47.51
N GLU A 6 16.06 31.63 48.49
CA GLU A 6 14.77 30.94 48.33
C GLU A 6 13.92 31.68 47.30
N ILE A 7 13.56 31.00 46.21
CA ILE A 7 12.79 31.58 45.12
C ILE A 7 11.32 31.26 45.36
N LYS A 8 10.45 32.27 45.49
CA LYS A 8 9.00 32.02 45.55
C LYS A 8 8.51 31.40 44.25
N PHE A 9 7.50 30.54 44.33
CA PHE A 9 7.01 29.82 43.16
C PHE A 9 6.62 30.77 42.02
N GLU A 10 5.86 31.81 42.30
CA GLU A 10 5.34 32.75 41.32
C GLU A 10 6.47 33.50 40.58
N GLU A 11 7.50 33.90 41.32
CA GLU A 11 8.66 34.61 40.79
C GLU A 11 9.50 33.69 39.89
N GLY A 12 9.81 32.49 40.38
CA GLY A 12 10.57 31.49 39.62
C GLY A 12 9.81 31.00 38.39
N TRP A 13 8.52 30.74 38.53
CA TRP A 13 7.66 30.30 37.43
C TRP A 13 7.52 31.37 36.36
N SER A 14 7.28 32.64 36.73
CA SER A 14 7.19 33.74 35.77
C SER A 14 8.48 33.89 34.95
N PHE A 15 9.66 33.63 35.55
CA PHE A 15 10.92 33.62 34.82
C PHE A 15 11.01 32.45 33.82
N LEU A 16 10.64 31.23 34.25
CA LEU A 16 10.63 30.04 33.40
C LEU A 16 9.64 30.18 32.24
N GLU A 17 8.45 30.69 32.51
CA GLU A 17 7.38 30.95 31.54
C GLU A 17 7.79 31.94 30.47
N LYS A 18 8.58 32.99 30.80
CA LYS A 18 9.18 33.89 29.80
C LYS A 18 10.13 33.15 28.86
N GLY A 19 10.94 32.24 29.39
CA GLY A 19 11.81 31.37 28.59
C GLY A 19 11.01 30.46 27.67
N VAL A 20 9.96 29.84 28.19
CA VAL A 20 9.06 28.99 27.40
C VAL A 20 8.35 29.79 26.30
N THR A 21 7.82 30.95 26.62
CA THR A 21 7.14 31.84 25.67
C THR A 21 8.09 32.27 24.55
N LYS A 22 9.33 32.64 24.89
CA LYS A 22 10.37 32.93 23.89
C LYS A 22 10.60 31.73 22.97
N MET A 23 10.67 30.52 23.51
CA MET A 23 10.83 29.31 22.70
C MET A 23 9.65 29.09 21.74
N ILE A 24 8.41 29.28 22.21
CA ILE A 24 7.21 29.17 21.38
C ILE A 24 7.27 30.20 20.24
N ARG A 25 7.58 31.47 20.53
CA ARG A 25 7.72 32.52 19.52
C ARG A 25 8.75 32.18 18.44
N ILE A 26 9.91 31.63 18.83
CA ILE A 26 10.93 31.16 17.88
C ILE A 26 10.37 30.06 16.97
N LEU A 27 9.60 29.11 17.51
CA LEU A 27 8.98 28.03 16.73
C LEU A 27 7.88 28.52 15.78
N GLU A 28 7.15 29.55 16.19
CA GLU A 28 6.14 30.22 15.36
C GLU A 28 6.75 31.15 14.30
N GLY A 29 8.06 31.35 14.31
CA GLY A 29 8.77 32.19 13.35
C GLY A 29 8.62 33.69 13.62
N GLU A 30 8.26 34.07 14.85
CA GLU A 30 8.27 35.46 15.28
C GLU A 30 9.72 35.99 15.36
N PRO A 31 9.93 37.32 15.17
CA PRO A 31 11.26 37.92 15.25
C PRO A 31 11.79 37.90 16.69
N GLU A 32 12.40 36.79 17.08
CA GLU A 32 13.05 36.58 18.39
C GLU A 32 14.52 36.16 18.21
N PRO A 33 15.46 36.76 18.96
CA PRO A 33 16.85 36.31 18.96
C PRO A 33 16.97 34.85 19.43
N PRO A 34 17.93 34.07 18.89
CA PRO A 34 18.22 32.73 19.37
C PRO A 34 18.51 32.67 20.87
N PHE A 35 18.38 31.48 21.46
CA PHE A 35 18.80 31.27 22.84
C PHE A 35 20.32 31.39 22.97
N GLU A 36 20.76 32.34 23.79
CA GLU A 36 22.14 32.41 24.25
C GLU A 36 22.40 31.34 25.32
N SER A 37 23.64 30.88 25.43
CA SER A 37 24.02 29.84 26.42
C SER A 37 23.73 30.27 27.86
N ASN A 38 23.88 31.56 28.18
CA ASN A 38 23.56 32.13 29.50
C ASN A 38 22.06 32.02 29.82
N GLN A 39 21.17 32.25 28.86
CA GLN A 39 19.71 32.19 29.01
C GLN A 39 19.28 30.77 29.30
N TYR A 40 19.82 29.81 28.55
CA TYR A 40 19.62 28.39 28.82
C TYR A 40 20.08 28.01 30.23
N MET A 41 21.31 28.39 30.61
CA MET A 41 21.86 28.07 31.92
C MET A 41 21.03 28.68 33.06
N ASN A 42 20.55 29.91 32.88
CA ASN A 42 19.69 30.58 33.87
C ASN A 42 18.35 29.86 34.02
N LEU A 43 17.68 29.48 32.91
CA LEU A 43 16.43 28.72 32.96
C LEU A 43 16.59 27.38 33.67
N TYR A 44 17.62 26.62 33.29
CA TYR A 44 17.94 25.36 33.95
C TYR A 44 18.26 25.53 35.44
N THR A 45 19.08 26.52 35.79
CA THR A 45 19.49 26.77 37.18
C THR A 45 18.31 27.21 38.05
N THR A 46 17.41 28.04 37.50
CA THR A 46 16.16 28.43 38.18
C THR A 46 15.28 27.21 38.44
N ALA A 47 15.01 26.40 37.40
CA ALA A 47 14.22 25.18 37.56
C ALA A 47 14.84 24.21 38.58
N TYR A 48 16.15 24.00 38.50
CA TYR A 48 16.91 23.19 39.45
C TYR A 48 16.79 23.73 40.88
N SER A 49 16.96 25.04 41.08
CA SER A 49 16.88 25.67 42.41
C SER A 49 15.49 25.51 43.01
N MET A 50 14.43 25.73 42.22
CA MET A 50 13.05 25.53 42.64
C MET A 50 12.73 24.07 43.03
N CYS A 51 13.40 23.09 42.41
CA CYS A 51 13.22 21.67 42.72
C CYS A 51 14.12 21.15 43.87
N THR A 52 15.10 21.93 44.31
CA THR A 52 16.08 21.53 45.35
C THR A 52 15.95 22.32 46.65
N GLN A 53 15.33 23.49 46.61
CA GLN A 53 15.02 24.28 47.79
C GLN A 53 13.91 23.65 48.64
N LYS A 54 13.64 24.26 49.80
CA LYS A 54 12.50 23.93 50.65
C LYS A 54 11.61 25.17 50.79
N PRO A 55 10.32 25.10 50.45
CA PRO A 55 9.57 23.93 49.94
C PRO A 55 9.96 23.48 48.52
N ASP A 56 9.80 22.18 48.23
CA ASP A 56 10.07 21.57 46.92
C ASP A 56 8.91 21.82 45.94
N TYR A 57 9.20 22.47 44.80
CA TYR A 57 8.22 22.79 43.76
C TYR A 57 8.20 21.82 42.57
N SER A 58 8.88 20.67 42.65
CA SER A 58 8.97 19.72 41.54
C SER A 58 7.61 19.26 41.00
N ALA A 59 6.64 19.02 41.89
CA ALA A 59 5.28 18.63 41.49
C ALA A 59 4.55 19.74 40.73
N GLN A 60 4.62 20.98 41.24
CA GLN A 60 3.97 22.13 40.60
C GLN A 60 4.58 22.44 39.23
N ILE A 61 5.91 22.31 39.09
CA ILE A 61 6.60 22.46 37.80
C ILE A 61 6.16 21.38 36.80
N TYR A 62 6.00 20.13 37.25
CA TYR A 62 5.52 19.04 36.41
C TYR A 62 4.09 19.27 35.92
N ASP A 63 3.19 19.73 36.79
CA ASP A 63 1.80 20.04 36.41
C ASP A 63 1.75 21.24 35.46
N LYS A 64 2.52 22.29 35.74
CA LYS A 64 2.61 23.45 34.86
C LYS A 64 3.21 23.13 33.48
N TYR A 65 4.19 22.22 33.41
CA TYR A 65 4.71 21.72 32.14
C TYR A 65 3.60 21.11 31.27
N ARG A 66 2.71 20.30 31.89
CA ARG A 66 1.57 19.70 31.18
C ARG A 66 0.63 20.79 30.67
N GLU A 67 0.23 21.72 31.54
CA GLU A 67 -0.66 22.84 31.19
C GLU A 67 -0.10 23.64 30.01
N MET A 68 1.18 24.01 30.02
CA MET A 68 1.79 24.80 28.94
C MET A 68 1.76 24.10 27.58
N ILE A 69 2.00 22.78 27.53
CA ILE A 69 1.94 22.04 26.27
C ILE A 69 0.49 21.93 25.80
N GLU A 70 -0.44 21.62 26.70
CA GLU A 70 -1.87 21.53 26.38
C GLU A 70 -2.41 22.87 25.88
N ASP A 71 -2.03 23.98 26.50
CA ASP A 71 -2.40 25.34 26.09
C ASP A 71 -1.84 25.68 24.70
N TYR A 72 -0.55 25.43 24.45
CA TYR A 72 0.04 25.67 23.13
C TYR A 72 -0.66 24.87 22.03
N VAL A 73 -0.93 23.59 22.30
CA VAL A 73 -1.62 22.72 21.36
C VAL A 73 -3.05 23.21 21.09
N THR A 74 -3.78 23.58 22.14
CA THR A 74 -5.19 23.97 22.05
C THR A 74 -5.40 25.36 21.45
N GLN A 75 -4.54 26.32 21.80
CA GLN A 75 -4.70 27.72 21.44
C GLN A 75 -4.00 28.08 20.12
N THR A 76 -2.97 27.33 19.71
CA THR A 76 -2.18 27.66 18.52
C THR A 76 -2.20 26.55 17.48
N VAL A 77 -1.86 25.31 17.87
CA VAL A 77 -1.71 24.21 16.91
C VAL A 77 -3.04 23.82 16.27
N LEU A 78 -4.05 23.48 17.08
CA LEU A 78 -5.35 23.02 16.59
C LEU A 78 -6.06 24.06 15.71
N PRO A 79 -6.19 25.35 16.11
CA PRO A 79 -6.80 26.37 15.25
C PRO A 79 -6.10 26.48 13.89
N SER A 80 -4.76 26.48 13.87
CA SER A 80 -3.99 26.59 12.62
C SER A 80 -4.21 25.43 11.64
N LEU A 81 -4.55 24.25 12.16
CA LEU A 81 -4.86 23.05 11.38
C LEU A 81 -6.30 23.09 10.87
N ARG A 82 -7.25 23.49 11.72
CA ARG A 82 -8.68 23.58 11.39
C ARG A 82 -8.96 24.61 10.30
N GLU A 83 -8.19 25.68 10.24
CA GLU A 83 -8.31 26.74 9.23
C GLU A 83 -7.82 26.32 7.84
N LYS A 84 -7.05 25.22 7.74
CA LYS A 84 -6.47 24.74 6.49
C LYS A 84 -7.18 23.47 6.02
N HIS A 85 -7.11 23.24 4.71
CA HIS A 85 -7.69 22.06 4.08
C HIS A 85 -6.69 21.39 3.12
N ASP A 86 -6.96 20.13 2.79
CA ASP A 86 -6.21 19.32 1.82
C ASP A 86 -4.68 19.38 2.04
N GLU A 87 -3.92 19.60 0.98
CA GLU A 87 -2.46 19.61 0.99
C GLU A 87 -1.87 20.69 1.93
N TYR A 88 -2.52 21.86 2.05
CA TYR A 88 -2.06 22.90 2.96
C TYR A 88 -2.20 22.49 4.43
N MET A 89 -3.26 21.76 4.76
CA MET A 89 -3.45 21.18 6.08
C MET A 89 -2.40 20.10 6.35
N LEU A 90 -2.09 19.25 5.37
CA LEU A 90 -1.03 18.23 5.51
C LEU A 90 0.34 18.86 5.78
N ARG A 91 0.70 19.92 5.03
CA ARG A 91 1.96 20.66 5.26
C ARG A 91 2.00 21.28 6.65
N GLU A 92 0.87 21.84 7.09
CA GLU A 92 0.76 22.39 8.44
C GLU A 92 0.88 21.29 9.50
N LEU A 93 0.25 20.12 9.32
CA LEU A 93 0.34 19.01 10.27
C LEU A 93 1.79 18.55 10.47
N VAL A 94 2.54 18.38 9.38
CA VAL A 94 3.97 18.03 9.44
C VAL A 94 4.76 19.10 10.17
N LYS A 95 4.58 20.38 9.79
CA LYS A 95 5.25 21.51 10.45
C LYS A 95 4.96 21.55 11.94
N ARG A 96 3.69 21.39 12.33
CA ARG A 96 3.25 21.43 13.73
C ARG A 96 3.80 20.25 14.53
N TRP A 97 3.88 19.07 13.94
CA TRP A 97 4.49 17.91 14.57
C TRP A 97 6.00 18.11 14.80
N ASP A 98 6.72 18.63 13.82
CA ASP A 98 8.16 18.90 13.96
C ASP A 98 8.44 20.00 15.00
N ASN A 99 7.66 21.09 14.98
CA ASN A 99 7.72 22.14 15.98
C ASN A 99 7.46 21.57 17.38
N HIS A 100 6.45 20.71 17.54
CA HIS A 100 6.14 20.05 18.80
C HIS A 100 7.28 19.16 19.29
N LYS A 101 7.91 18.38 18.41
CA LYS A 101 9.10 17.58 18.74
C LYS A 101 10.28 18.45 19.18
N VAL A 102 10.46 19.63 18.59
CA VAL A 102 11.49 20.59 19.03
C VAL A 102 11.14 21.16 20.40
N LEU A 103 9.89 21.59 20.61
CA LEU A 103 9.40 22.13 21.89
C LEU A 103 9.65 21.15 23.04
N VAL A 104 9.19 19.90 22.90
CA VAL A 104 9.37 18.85 23.90
C VAL A 104 10.86 18.59 24.19
N ARG A 105 11.72 18.56 23.16
CA ARG A 105 13.18 18.41 23.35
C ARG A 105 13.78 19.55 24.17
N TRP A 106 13.35 20.78 23.96
CA TRP A 106 13.81 21.93 24.74
C TRP A 106 13.30 21.91 26.17
N PHE A 107 12.04 21.57 26.38
CA PHE A 107 11.49 21.51 27.73
C PHE A 107 12.14 20.41 28.58
N ILE A 108 12.45 19.25 28.00
CA ILE A 108 13.23 18.20 28.68
C ILE A 108 14.61 18.74 29.13
N ARG A 109 15.22 19.65 28.37
CA ARG A 109 16.50 20.28 28.74
C ARG A 109 16.33 21.32 29.85
N PHE A 110 15.28 22.14 29.81
CA PHE A 110 15.01 23.14 30.85
C PHE A 110 14.64 22.47 32.18
N PHE A 111 13.81 21.44 32.13
CA PHE A 111 13.26 20.75 33.31
C PHE A 111 13.94 19.40 33.58
N ASN A 112 15.19 19.21 33.15
CA ASN A 112 15.87 17.91 33.21
C ASN A 112 15.91 17.29 34.62
N TYR A 113 15.95 18.11 35.67
CA TYR A 113 15.89 17.63 37.05
C TYR A 113 14.60 16.85 37.35
N ILE A 114 13.47 17.24 36.74
CA ILE A 114 12.18 16.57 36.91
C ILE A 114 12.25 15.12 36.41
N ASP A 115 12.69 14.91 35.17
CA ASP A 115 12.87 13.57 34.60
C ASP A 115 13.89 12.74 35.39
N ARG A 116 14.99 13.36 35.81
CA ARG A 116 16.09 12.65 36.49
C ARG A 116 15.76 12.23 37.91
N TYR A 117 14.89 12.97 38.61
CA TYR A 117 14.65 12.73 40.04
C TYR A 117 13.17 12.61 40.40
N TYR A 118 12.34 13.58 40.03
CA TYR A 118 10.93 13.60 40.43
C TYR A 118 10.15 12.43 39.80
N VAL A 119 10.30 12.23 38.49
CA VAL A 119 9.64 11.16 37.72
C VAL A 119 9.98 9.78 38.29
N ILE A 120 11.26 9.52 38.55
CA ILE A 120 11.73 8.25 39.12
C ILE A 120 11.18 8.03 40.54
N ARG A 121 11.21 9.07 41.39
CA ARG A 121 10.74 8.98 42.78
C ARG A 121 9.24 8.77 42.88
N ARG A 122 8.47 9.44 42.02
CA ARG A 122 6.99 9.38 42.02
C ARG A 122 6.41 8.32 41.10
N LYS A 123 7.23 7.69 40.24
CA LYS A 123 6.81 6.71 39.23
C LYS A 123 5.69 7.25 38.32
N VAL A 124 5.81 8.52 37.94
CA VAL A 124 4.92 9.17 36.96
C VAL A 124 5.49 9.03 35.56
N GLN A 125 4.76 9.47 34.54
CA GLN A 125 5.23 9.51 33.17
C GLN A 125 6.39 10.50 33.02
N SER A 126 7.32 10.21 32.11
CA SER A 126 8.39 11.16 31.78
C SER A 126 7.84 12.38 31.04
N LEU A 127 8.57 13.50 31.09
CA LEU A 127 8.20 14.70 30.35
C LEU A 127 8.07 14.40 28.85
N ARG A 128 8.97 13.58 28.30
CA ARG A 128 8.92 13.12 26.91
C ARG A 128 7.61 12.40 26.59
N GLU A 129 7.20 11.45 27.43
CA GLU A 129 5.95 10.70 27.23
C GLU A 129 4.73 11.61 27.32
N VAL A 130 4.68 12.51 28.31
CA VAL A 130 3.57 13.49 28.44
C VAL A 130 3.48 14.39 27.22
N GLY A 131 4.63 14.91 26.74
CA GLY A 131 4.67 15.78 25.57
C GLY A 131 4.17 15.07 24.31
N LEU A 132 4.64 13.85 24.03
CA LEU A 132 4.20 13.09 22.86
C LEU A 132 2.72 12.66 22.97
N THR A 133 2.29 12.24 24.17
CA THR A 133 0.91 11.81 24.42
C THR A 133 -0.08 12.97 24.31
N CYS A 134 0.33 14.19 24.67
CA CYS A 134 -0.51 15.38 24.53
C CYS A 134 -0.88 15.65 23.06
N PHE A 135 0.12 15.68 22.16
CA PHE A 135 -0.14 15.84 20.73
C PHE A 135 -0.99 14.69 20.17
N ASN A 136 -0.70 13.45 20.61
CA ASN A 136 -1.49 12.30 20.18
C ASN A 136 -2.97 12.45 20.55
N ASN A 137 -3.25 12.79 21.80
CA ASN A 137 -4.61 12.86 22.34
C ASN A 137 -5.43 14.03 21.80
N LEU A 138 -4.79 15.18 21.55
CA LEU A 138 -5.48 16.39 21.16
C LEU A 138 -5.45 16.62 19.65
N VAL A 139 -4.28 16.52 19.02
CA VAL A 139 -4.11 16.84 17.58
C VAL A 139 -4.36 15.63 16.71
N TYR A 140 -3.61 14.54 16.95
CA TYR A 140 -3.65 13.37 16.07
C TYR A 140 -5.04 12.73 16.05
N ARG A 141 -5.66 12.51 17.22
CA ARG A 141 -7.02 11.94 17.30
C ARG A 141 -8.06 12.74 16.55
N GLU A 142 -7.94 14.06 16.51
CA GLU A 142 -8.88 14.93 15.80
C GLU A 142 -8.59 14.93 14.29
N MET A 143 -7.32 15.05 13.91
CA MET A 143 -6.92 15.30 12.53
C MET A 143 -6.69 14.04 11.69
N GLN A 144 -6.55 12.86 12.30
CA GLN A 144 -6.18 11.62 11.60
C GLN A 144 -7.16 11.27 10.46
N SER A 145 -8.47 11.45 10.63
CA SER A 145 -9.44 11.09 9.59
C SER A 145 -9.28 12.01 8.37
N THR A 146 -9.23 13.32 8.61
CA THR A 146 -9.11 14.32 7.55
C THR A 146 -7.74 14.24 6.85
N ALA A 147 -6.67 13.93 7.59
CA ALA A 147 -5.35 13.69 7.01
C ALA A 147 -5.33 12.43 6.13
N THR A 148 -5.94 11.34 6.58
CA THR A 148 -6.08 10.11 5.79
C THR A 148 -6.85 10.38 4.49
N GLU A 149 -7.97 11.08 4.56
CA GLU A 149 -8.78 11.47 3.39
C GLU A 149 -7.98 12.33 2.39
N ALA A 150 -7.24 13.34 2.88
CA ALA A 150 -6.41 14.20 2.04
C ALA A 150 -5.27 13.42 1.36
N VAL A 151 -4.61 12.50 2.07
CA VAL A 151 -3.56 11.64 1.49
C VAL A 151 -4.15 10.70 0.43
N ILE A 152 -5.31 10.09 0.69
CA ILE A 152 -6.00 9.25 -0.30
C ILE A 152 -6.39 10.08 -1.54
N ALA A 153 -6.82 11.33 -1.38
CA ALA A 153 -7.09 12.23 -2.50
C ALA A 153 -5.82 12.50 -3.35
N LEU A 154 -4.66 12.69 -2.72
CA LEU A 154 -3.37 12.77 -3.44
C LEU A 154 -3.05 11.46 -4.19
N PHE A 155 -3.41 10.31 -3.62
CA PHE A 155 -3.18 9.03 -4.30
C PHE A 155 -4.01 8.90 -5.56
N HIS A 156 -5.27 9.35 -5.53
CA HIS A 156 -6.13 9.40 -6.72
C HIS A 156 -5.54 10.30 -7.80
N LYS A 157 -5.06 11.50 -7.45
CA LYS A 157 -4.36 12.39 -8.41
C LYS A 157 -3.17 11.70 -9.07
N GLU A 158 -2.30 11.06 -8.28
CA GLU A 158 -1.14 10.37 -8.82
C GLU A 158 -1.52 9.18 -9.70
N ARG A 159 -2.57 8.42 -9.34
CA ARG A 159 -3.08 7.29 -10.15
C ARG A 159 -3.58 7.73 -11.53
N GLU A 160 -4.13 8.93 -11.63
CA GLU A 160 -4.56 9.55 -12.89
C GLU A 160 -3.43 10.25 -13.65
N GLY A 161 -2.20 10.23 -13.12
CA GLY A 161 -0.98 10.71 -13.77
C GLY A 161 -0.58 12.13 -13.41
N GLU A 162 -1.20 12.74 -12.40
CA GLU A 162 -0.77 14.03 -11.87
C GLU A 162 0.49 13.88 -11.00
N GLN A 163 1.33 14.92 -10.99
CA GLN A 163 2.48 14.97 -10.09
C GLN A 163 2.02 15.38 -8.68
N ILE A 164 2.54 14.70 -7.67
CA ILE A 164 2.27 15.01 -6.26
C ILE A 164 3.57 15.22 -5.50
N ASP A 165 3.50 15.93 -4.38
CA ASP A 165 4.61 16.02 -3.43
C ASP A 165 4.72 14.72 -2.63
N ARG A 166 5.52 13.79 -3.15
CA ARG A 166 5.78 12.47 -2.52
C ARG A 166 6.48 12.59 -1.17
N GLU A 167 7.30 13.62 -0.98
CA GLU A 167 8.01 13.87 0.27
C GLU A 167 7.02 14.33 1.35
N LEU A 168 6.07 15.20 1.01
CA LEU A 168 4.99 15.57 1.92
C LEU A 168 4.18 14.35 2.37
N VAL A 169 3.78 13.48 1.44
CA VAL A 169 3.04 12.25 1.79
C VAL A 169 3.84 11.39 2.76
N LYS A 170 5.13 11.16 2.47
CA LYS A 170 6.00 10.40 3.36
C LYS A 170 6.06 11.02 4.76
N ASN A 171 6.30 12.32 4.84
CA ASN A 171 6.41 13.03 6.12
C ASN A 171 5.10 12.97 6.92
N VAL A 172 3.94 13.03 6.25
CA VAL A 172 2.63 12.83 6.91
C VAL A 172 2.53 11.41 7.48
N LEU A 173 2.89 10.38 6.70
CA LEU A 173 2.82 8.99 7.15
C LEU A 173 3.80 8.70 8.29
N ASP A 174 4.95 9.36 8.32
CA ASP A 174 5.87 9.32 9.46
C ASP A 174 5.21 9.86 10.74
N VAL A 175 4.28 10.82 10.65
CA VAL A 175 3.47 11.27 11.81
C VAL A 175 2.64 10.10 12.37
N TYR A 176 2.01 9.28 11.53
CA TYR A 176 1.22 8.12 11.98
C TYR A 176 2.11 7.07 12.66
N VAL A 177 3.28 6.80 12.10
CA VAL A 177 4.24 5.84 12.65
C VAL A 177 4.79 6.33 13.99
N GLU A 178 5.24 7.58 14.06
CA GLU A 178 5.80 8.16 15.29
C GLU A 178 4.75 8.27 16.42
N ASN A 179 3.49 8.54 16.07
CA ASN A 179 2.37 8.54 17.01
C ASN A 179 1.97 7.13 17.49
N GLY A 180 2.44 6.07 16.83
CA GLY A 180 2.29 4.68 17.26
C GLY A 180 3.17 4.29 18.45
N LEU A 181 3.98 5.22 18.99
CA LEU A 181 4.86 5.04 20.16
C LEU A 181 5.74 3.79 20.07
N GLY A 182 6.28 3.50 18.89
CA GLY A 182 7.11 2.34 18.61
C GLY A 182 6.36 1.12 18.08
N THR A 183 5.05 1.24 17.84
CA THR A 183 4.23 0.21 17.18
C THR A 183 3.67 0.73 15.86
N MET A 184 3.41 -0.18 14.90
CA MET A 184 2.80 0.18 13.61
C MET A 184 1.27 0.31 13.68
N LYS A 185 0.64 0.06 14.84
CA LYS A 185 -0.81 -0.01 14.97
C LYS A 185 -1.52 1.24 14.45
N LYS A 186 -0.98 2.42 14.76
CA LYS A 186 -1.55 3.70 14.32
C LYS A 186 -1.51 3.87 12.81
N TYR A 187 -0.40 3.50 12.19
CA TYR A 187 -0.31 3.45 10.74
C TYR A 187 -1.27 2.41 10.12
N GLU A 188 -1.35 1.20 10.70
CA GLU A 188 -2.18 0.12 10.15
C GLU A 188 -3.69 0.38 10.29
N GLU A 189 -4.14 0.81 11.48
CA GLU A 189 -5.55 1.00 11.82
C GLU A 189 -6.09 2.33 11.30
N ASP A 190 -5.35 3.44 11.45
CA ASP A 190 -5.86 4.78 11.14
C ASP A 190 -5.59 5.21 9.68
N PHE A 191 -4.70 4.51 8.95
CA PHE A 191 -4.36 4.82 7.56
C PHE A 191 -4.42 3.61 6.62
N GLU A 192 -3.59 2.57 6.83
CA GLU A 192 -3.37 1.50 5.86
C GLU A 192 -4.68 0.77 5.52
N SER A 193 -5.49 0.44 6.54
CA SER A 193 -6.79 -0.21 6.37
C SER A 193 -7.72 0.57 5.43
N PHE A 194 -7.85 1.89 5.65
CA PHE A 194 -8.69 2.77 4.82
C PHE A 194 -8.13 2.91 3.40
N MET A 195 -6.82 3.07 3.26
CA MET A 195 -6.15 3.17 1.97
C MET A 195 -6.31 1.88 1.15
N LEU A 196 -6.20 0.70 1.77
CA LEU A 196 -6.41 -0.58 1.10
C LEU A 196 -7.86 -0.75 0.63
N GLN A 197 -8.84 -0.34 1.44
CA GLN A 197 -10.26 -0.38 1.07
C GLN A 197 -10.58 0.59 -0.08
N ASP A 198 -10.06 1.81 -0.04
CA ASP A 198 -10.20 2.78 -1.13
C ASP A 198 -9.53 2.26 -2.41
N THR A 199 -8.35 1.67 -2.29
CA THR A 199 -7.61 1.08 -3.42
C THR A 199 -8.40 -0.03 -4.10
N ALA A 200 -8.99 -0.95 -3.31
CA ALA A 200 -9.86 -1.98 -3.86
C ALA A 200 -11.05 -1.36 -4.61
N SER A 201 -11.69 -0.35 -4.01
CA SER A 201 -12.81 0.35 -4.64
C SER A 201 -12.42 1.07 -5.94
N TYR A 202 -11.22 1.66 -5.98
CA TYR A 202 -10.66 2.31 -7.17
C TYR A 202 -10.44 1.30 -8.30
N TYR A 203 -9.72 0.20 -8.03
CA TYR A 203 -9.40 -0.79 -9.05
C TYR A 203 -10.62 -1.59 -9.50
N SER A 204 -11.59 -1.84 -8.62
CA SER A 204 -12.88 -2.44 -8.99
C SER A 204 -13.63 -1.59 -10.03
N ARG A 205 -13.70 -0.27 -9.82
CA ARG A 205 -14.29 0.68 -10.79
C ARG A 205 -13.48 0.75 -12.08
N LYS A 206 -12.15 0.74 -11.98
CA LYS A 206 -11.23 0.80 -13.13
C LYS A 206 -11.36 -0.44 -14.00
N ALA A 207 -11.34 -1.63 -13.41
CA ALA A 207 -11.58 -2.90 -14.08
C ALA A 207 -12.95 -2.94 -14.77
N SER A 208 -14.00 -2.56 -14.05
CA SER A 208 -15.36 -2.48 -14.61
C SER A 208 -15.44 -1.55 -15.83
N LYS A 209 -14.72 -0.42 -15.81
CA LYS A 209 -14.65 0.52 -16.94
C LYS A 209 -13.90 -0.08 -18.12
N TRP A 210 -12.77 -0.75 -17.90
CA TRP A 210 -12.00 -1.43 -18.94
C TRP A 210 -12.80 -2.54 -19.62
N ILE A 211 -13.49 -3.35 -18.82
CA ILE A 211 -14.33 -4.45 -19.28
C ILE A 211 -15.52 -3.97 -20.09
N LYS A 212 -16.21 -2.91 -19.66
CA LYS A 212 -17.28 -2.31 -20.50
C LYS A 212 -16.73 -1.78 -21.82
N GLY A 213 -15.49 -1.28 -21.80
CA GLY A 213 -14.76 -0.80 -22.98
C GLY A 213 -14.37 -1.89 -24.00
N ASP A 214 -14.45 -3.18 -23.64
CA ASP A 214 -14.22 -4.35 -24.52
C ASP A 214 -15.06 -4.28 -25.81
N SER A 215 -16.25 -3.68 -25.71
CA SER A 215 -17.16 -3.51 -26.85
C SER A 215 -16.76 -2.40 -27.86
N CYS A 216 -15.64 -1.69 -27.66
CA CYS A 216 -15.24 -0.56 -28.50
C CYS A 216 -13.79 -0.66 -29.02
N PRO A 217 -13.57 -1.03 -30.29
CA PRO A 217 -12.24 -1.03 -30.92
C PRO A 217 -11.51 0.32 -30.84
N ALA A 218 -12.24 1.44 -30.84
CA ALA A 218 -11.66 2.78 -30.70
C ALA A 218 -11.08 3.04 -29.29
N TYR A 219 -11.64 2.41 -28.25
CA TYR A 219 -11.09 2.50 -26.89
C TYR A 219 -9.74 1.81 -26.79
N MET A 220 -9.63 0.59 -27.35
CA MET A 220 -8.37 -0.16 -27.40
C MET A 220 -7.29 0.61 -28.19
N LEU A 221 -7.64 1.17 -29.36
CA LEU A 221 -6.70 1.98 -30.14
C LEU A 221 -6.23 3.23 -29.40
N LYS A 222 -7.14 3.97 -28.75
CA LYS A 222 -6.79 5.20 -28.00
C LYS A 222 -5.96 4.90 -26.76
N ALA A 223 -6.22 3.78 -26.07
CA ALA A 223 -5.48 3.37 -24.90
C ALA A 223 -4.09 2.80 -25.27
N CYS A 224 -3.99 2.03 -26.35
CA CYS A 224 -2.71 1.60 -26.93
C CYS A 224 -1.87 2.81 -27.39
N LEU A 225 -2.44 3.78 -28.09
CA LEU A 225 -1.72 4.98 -28.54
C LEU A 225 -1.15 5.82 -27.39
N ARG A 226 -1.78 5.81 -26.21
CA ARG A 226 -1.30 6.54 -25.03
C ARG A 226 -0.10 5.88 -24.35
N LEU A 227 0.10 4.58 -24.56
CA LEU A 227 1.21 3.80 -23.98
C LEU A 227 2.35 3.56 -24.97
N CYS A 228 2.06 3.50 -26.27
CA CYS A 228 3.06 3.23 -27.30
C CYS A 228 4.02 4.40 -27.62
N PHE A 229 3.93 5.55 -26.94
CA PHE A 229 4.79 6.69 -27.27
C PHE A 229 6.23 6.59 -26.75
N HIS A 230 6.63 5.55 -26.00
CA HIS A 230 8.00 5.45 -25.47
C HIS A 230 8.73 4.10 -25.57
N SER A 231 8.16 3.02 -26.11
CA SER A 231 8.91 1.74 -26.13
C SER A 231 8.62 0.73 -27.24
N ILE A 232 7.82 1.04 -28.27
CA ILE A 232 7.62 0.11 -29.38
C ILE A 232 7.90 0.82 -30.70
N GLN A 233 9.11 0.62 -31.23
CA GLN A 233 9.37 0.80 -32.66
C GLN A 233 8.45 -0.17 -33.42
N GLU A 234 7.62 0.41 -34.30
CA GLU A 234 6.92 -0.20 -35.43
C GLU A 234 6.40 -1.65 -35.34
N SER A 235 5.08 -1.76 -35.63
CA SER A 235 4.44 -2.80 -36.43
C SER A 235 3.73 -3.99 -35.76
N LYS A 236 2.50 -4.22 -36.26
CA LYS A 236 1.86 -5.52 -36.59
C LYS A 236 1.09 -6.34 -35.54
N TYR A 237 0.85 -5.88 -34.32
CA TYR A 237 0.02 -6.63 -33.37
C TYR A 237 -1.35 -5.98 -33.20
N ILE A 238 -2.39 -6.64 -33.72
CA ILE A 238 -3.75 -6.45 -33.19
C ILE A 238 -3.71 -7.07 -31.80
N LEU A 239 -3.48 -6.22 -30.78
CA LEU A 239 -3.61 -6.62 -29.38
C LEU A 239 -5.04 -7.11 -29.16
N THR A 240 -5.18 -8.35 -28.71
CA THR A 240 -6.46 -8.83 -28.20
C THR A 240 -6.80 -8.10 -26.92
N PHE A 241 -8.10 -8.00 -26.61
CA PHE A 241 -8.56 -7.27 -25.43
C PHE A 241 -7.93 -7.78 -24.13
N ILE A 242 -7.80 -9.11 -23.97
CA ILE A 242 -7.17 -9.70 -22.79
C ILE A 242 -5.72 -9.23 -22.61
N ILE A 243 -4.95 -9.10 -23.69
CA ILE A 243 -3.55 -8.70 -23.60
C ILE A 243 -3.41 -7.23 -23.27
N PHE A 244 -4.25 -6.38 -23.88
CA PHE A 244 -4.34 -4.99 -23.45
C PHE A 244 -4.63 -4.89 -21.95
N TYR A 245 -5.61 -5.66 -21.46
CA TYR A 245 -5.98 -5.70 -20.05
C TYR A 245 -4.83 -6.20 -19.14
N CYS A 246 -4.14 -7.27 -19.53
CA CYS A 246 -2.99 -7.81 -18.81
C CYS A 246 -1.88 -6.75 -18.68
N ILE A 247 -1.54 -6.07 -19.77
CA ILE A 247 -0.54 -4.98 -19.75
C ILE A 247 -0.97 -3.85 -18.81
N GLN A 248 -2.25 -3.45 -18.82
CA GLN A 248 -2.73 -2.43 -17.89
C GLN A 248 -2.61 -2.87 -16.43
N SER A 249 -2.91 -4.14 -16.16
CA SER A 249 -2.85 -4.72 -14.81
C SER A 249 -1.41 -4.80 -14.31
N GLU A 250 -0.47 -5.23 -15.15
CA GLU A 250 0.97 -5.22 -14.88
C GLU A 250 1.47 -3.82 -14.52
N GLU A 251 1.12 -2.81 -15.33
CA GLU A 251 1.51 -1.42 -15.07
C GLU A 251 0.89 -0.87 -13.78
N CYS A 252 -0.35 -1.24 -13.46
CA CYS A 252 -0.96 -0.85 -12.19
C CYS A 252 -0.23 -1.48 -10.99
N LEU A 253 0.07 -2.78 -11.06
CA LEU A 253 0.83 -3.47 -10.02
C LEU A 253 2.22 -2.86 -9.84
N LYS A 254 2.91 -2.55 -10.93
CA LYS A 254 4.21 -1.88 -10.90
C LYS A 254 4.13 -0.51 -10.22
N ARG A 255 3.17 0.33 -10.62
CA ARG A 255 2.99 1.66 -10.03
C ARG A 255 2.67 1.59 -8.53
N GLU A 256 1.88 0.62 -8.09
CA GLU A 256 1.57 0.46 -6.66
C GLU A 256 2.78 -0.06 -5.85
N ARG A 257 3.63 -0.92 -6.43
CA ARG A 257 4.91 -1.30 -5.79
C ARG A 257 5.87 -0.11 -5.69
N GLU A 258 5.96 0.69 -6.75
CA GLU A 258 6.74 1.93 -6.73
C GLU A 258 6.18 2.88 -5.67
N ARG A 259 4.86 3.04 -5.57
CA ARG A 259 4.20 3.85 -4.53
C ARG A 259 4.67 3.45 -3.14
N VAL A 260 4.69 2.15 -2.85
CA VAL A 260 5.17 1.65 -1.56
C VAL A 260 6.62 2.00 -1.34
N THR A 261 7.48 1.70 -2.32
CA THR A 261 8.93 1.95 -2.24
C THR A 261 9.26 3.42 -1.96
N HIS A 262 8.50 4.36 -2.53
CA HIS A 262 8.80 5.78 -2.38
C HIS A 262 8.38 6.36 -1.03
N TYR A 263 7.21 5.97 -0.51
CA TYR A 263 6.64 6.68 0.66
C TYR A 263 5.68 5.89 1.55
N LEU A 264 5.40 4.59 1.32
CA LEU A 264 4.64 3.77 2.28
C LEU A 264 5.61 2.90 3.10
N HIS A 265 5.12 2.36 4.21
CA HIS A 265 5.88 1.36 4.94
C HIS A 265 5.98 0.05 4.15
N SER A 266 7.11 -0.63 4.21
CA SER A 266 7.38 -1.85 3.42
C SER A 266 6.42 -3.01 3.73
N SER A 267 5.88 -3.07 4.95
CA SER A 267 4.85 -4.06 5.32
C SER A 267 3.54 -3.92 4.54
N THR A 268 3.32 -2.78 3.88
CA THR A 268 2.12 -2.51 3.09
C THR A 268 2.14 -3.18 1.72
N GLU A 269 3.32 -3.44 1.14
CA GLU A 269 3.45 -4.02 -0.20
C GLU A 269 2.64 -5.31 -0.41
N PRO A 270 2.80 -6.37 0.41
CA PRO A 270 2.08 -7.61 0.18
C PRO A 270 0.55 -7.41 0.24
N LYS A 271 0.07 -6.61 1.20
CA LYS A 271 -1.37 -6.33 1.39
C LYS A 271 -1.94 -5.52 0.21
N LEU A 272 -1.19 -4.52 -0.27
CA LEU A 272 -1.60 -3.67 -1.37
C LEU A 272 -1.62 -4.44 -2.70
N VAL A 273 -0.56 -5.19 -2.99
CA VAL A 273 -0.46 -6.02 -4.19
C VAL A 273 -1.59 -7.04 -4.24
N GLU A 274 -1.87 -7.73 -3.13
CA GLU A 274 -2.97 -8.69 -3.04
C GLU A 274 -4.32 -8.03 -3.36
N LYS A 275 -4.60 -6.83 -2.83
CA LYS A 275 -5.85 -6.10 -3.13
C LYS A 275 -5.96 -5.74 -4.61
N VAL A 276 -4.88 -5.25 -5.21
CA VAL A 276 -4.88 -4.88 -6.64
C VAL A 276 -5.05 -6.12 -7.52
N GLN A 277 -4.36 -7.22 -7.20
CA GLN A 277 -4.51 -8.50 -7.90
C GLN A 277 -5.93 -9.07 -7.77
N ASN A 278 -6.54 -8.98 -6.59
CA ASN A 278 -7.91 -9.44 -6.39
C ASN A 278 -8.88 -8.73 -7.33
N GLU A 279 -8.87 -7.39 -7.34
CA GLU A 279 -9.81 -6.61 -8.13
C GLU A 279 -9.55 -6.67 -9.64
N LEU A 280 -8.28 -6.70 -10.05
CA LEU A 280 -7.90 -6.70 -11.47
C LEU A 280 -7.84 -8.09 -12.09
N LEU A 281 -7.56 -9.15 -11.33
CA LEU A 281 -7.27 -10.46 -11.92
C LEU A 281 -8.20 -11.55 -11.43
N VAL A 282 -8.63 -11.53 -10.17
CA VAL A 282 -9.48 -12.59 -9.59
C VAL A 282 -10.96 -12.32 -9.86
N VAL A 283 -11.47 -11.15 -9.46
CA VAL A 283 -12.90 -10.78 -9.57
C VAL A 283 -13.39 -10.85 -11.02
N VAL A 284 -12.53 -10.49 -11.96
CA VAL A 284 -12.85 -10.41 -13.40
C VAL A 284 -12.34 -11.60 -14.21
N ALA A 285 -11.66 -12.56 -13.58
CA ALA A 285 -10.98 -13.69 -14.22
C ALA A 285 -11.89 -14.37 -15.24
N LYS A 286 -13.08 -14.77 -14.79
CA LYS A 286 -14.05 -15.50 -15.60
C LYS A 286 -14.43 -14.74 -16.87
N GLN A 287 -14.75 -13.46 -16.75
CA GLN A 287 -15.19 -12.65 -17.88
C GLN A 287 -14.07 -12.42 -18.90
N LEU A 288 -12.82 -12.28 -18.45
CA LEU A 288 -11.68 -12.07 -19.33
C LEU A 288 -11.23 -13.38 -20.00
N LEU A 289 -11.06 -14.43 -19.20
CA LEU A 289 -10.47 -15.69 -19.64
C LEU A 289 -11.41 -16.52 -20.50
N GLU A 290 -12.73 -16.49 -20.21
CA GLU A 290 -13.75 -17.21 -20.98
C GLU A 290 -14.25 -16.44 -22.21
N ASN A 291 -13.72 -15.24 -22.51
CA ASN A 291 -14.15 -14.47 -23.67
C ASN A 291 -13.88 -15.24 -24.98
N GLU A 292 -14.91 -15.48 -25.79
CA GLU A 292 -14.82 -16.32 -26.99
C GLU A 292 -13.86 -15.78 -28.06
N SER A 293 -13.75 -14.45 -28.14
CA SER A 293 -13.01 -13.75 -29.19
C SER A 293 -11.58 -13.39 -28.79
N SER A 294 -11.31 -13.22 -27.50
CA SER A 294 -10.02 -12.72 -27.01
C SER A 294 -9.44 -13.49 -25.83
N GLY A 295 -10.22 -14.35 -25.16
CA GLY A 295 -9.81 -15.06 -23.95
C GLY A 295 -8.82 -16.21 -24.20
N CYS A 296 -8.59 -17.04 -23.18
CA CYS A 296 -7.57 -18.09 -23.19
C CYS A 296 -7.73 -19.05 -24.39
N CYS A 297 -8.95 -19.55 -24.62
CA CYS A 297 -9.26 -20.44 -25.75
C CYS A 297 -9.02 -19.78 -27.11
N ALA A 298 -9.21 -18.46 -27.23
CA ALA A 298 -8.92 -17.73 -28.47
C ALA A 298 -7.42 -17.67 -28.73
N LEU A 299 -6.62 -17.37 -27.70
CA LEU A 299 -5.16 -17.35 -27.80
C LEU A 299 -4.58 -18.72 -28.21
N LEU A 300 -5.13 -19.81 -27.64
CA LEU A 300 -4.74 -21.18 -27.98
C LEU A 300 -5.09 -21.53 -29.45
N ARG A 301 -6.33 -21.25 -29.86
CA ARG A 301 -6.82 -21.49 -31.22
C ARG A 301 -5.98 -20.74 -32.27
N ASP A 302 -5.68 -19.48 -31.98
CA ASP A 302 -5.00 -18.56 -32.90
C ASP A 302 -3.46 -18.63 -32.76
N LYS A 303 -2.95 -19.59 -31.95
CA LYS A 303 -1.53 -19.87 -31.70
C LYS A 303 -0.72 -18.62 -31.27
N LYS A 304 -1.32 -17.81 -30.40
CA LYS A 304 -0.73 -16.58 -29.87
C LYS A 304 0.20 -16.90 -28.69
N MET A 305 1.36 -17.48 -28.98
CA MET A 305 2.29 -18.01 -27.96
C MET A 305 2.74 -16.94 -26.95
N ASP A 306 3.27 -15.80 -27.42
CA ASP A 306 3.78 -14.73 -26.54
C ASP A 306 2.70 -14.14 -25.64
N ASP A 307 1.50 -13.97 -26.20
CA ASP A 307 0.32 -13.46 -25.50
C ASP A 307 -0.12 -14.43 -24.39
N LEU A 308 -0.08 -15.74 -24.68
CA LEU A 308 -0.40 -16.79 -23.72
C LEU A 308 0.64 -16.86 -22.60
N SER A 309 1.92 -16.73 -22.91
CA SER A 309 3.00 -16.68 -21.91
C SER A 309 2.84 -15.48 -20.98
N ARG A 310 2.50 -14.29 -21.51
CA ARG A 310 2.22 -13.09 -20.69
C ARG A 310 1.05 -13.33 -19.75
N MET A 311 -0.06 -13.85 -20.29
CA MET A 311 -1.24 -14.18 -19.49
C MET A 311 -0.88 -15.17 -18.37
N TYR A 312 -0.13 -16.23 -18.68
CA TYR A 312 0.37 -17.18 -17.68
C TYR A 312 1.21 -16.51 -16.61
N MET A 313 2.20 -15.69 -16.97
CA MET A 313 3.07 -15.01 -16.00
C MET A 313 2.30 -14.11 -15.04
N LEU A 314 1.22 -13.47 -15.52
CA LEU A 314 0.39 -12.61 -14.69
C LEU A 314 -0.49 -13.40 -13.71
N TYR A 315 -0.98 -14.57 -14.12
CA TYR A 315 -1.83 -15.44 -13.31
C TYR A 315 -1.06 -16.47 -12.46
N CYS A 316 0.20 -16.75 -12.79
CA CYS A 316 1.05 -17.72 -12.09
C CYS A 316 1.13 -17.45 -10.57
N PRO A 317 1.25 -16.20 -10.09
CA PRO A 317 1.27 -15.89 -8.66
C PRO A 317 -0.08 -16.05 -7.95
N ILE A 318 -1.16 -16.38 -8.68
CA ILE A 318 -2.55 -16.38 -8.19
C ILE A 318 -3.13 -17.79 -8.37
N PRO A 319 -2.95 -18.71 -7.39
CA PRO A 319 -3.26 -20.13 -7.56
C PRO A 319 -4.69 -20.42 -8.04
N GLN A 320 -5.69 -19.76 -7.44
CA GLN A 320 -7.11 -19.97 -7.77
C GLN A 320 -7.43 -19.59 -9.22
N SER A 321 -6.84 -18.50 -9.72
CA SER A 321 -7.03 -18.07 -11.11
C SER A 321 -6.20 -18.91 -12.08
N LEU A 322 -5.01 -19.36 -11.68
CA LEU A 322 -4.18 -20.26 -12.50
C LEU A 322 -4.85 -21.63 -12.72
N GLU A 323 -5.51 -22.17 -11.70
CA GLU A 323 -6.32 -23.39 -11.82
C GLU A 323 -7.43 -23.21 -12.86
N HIS A 324 -8.10 -22.06 -12.87
CA HIS A 324 -9.11 -21.75 -13.88
C HIS A 324 -8.52 -21.69 -15.30
N VAL A 325 -7.33 -21.11 -15.48
CA VAL A 325 -6.62 -21.12 -16.78
C VAL A 325 -6.30 -22.56 -17.22
N ALA A 326 -5.83 -23.40 -16.30
CA ALA A 326 -5.53 -24.81 -16.59
C ALA A 326 -6.78 -25.60 -16.96
N ASP A 327 -7.93 -25.32 -16.33
CA ASP A 327 -9.21 -25.92 -16.70
C ASP A 327 -9.68 -25.49 -18.09
N LEU A 328 -9.53 -24.21 -18.46
CA LEU A 328 -9.83 -23.73 -19.81
C LEU A 328 -8.93 -24.39 -20.86
N PHE A 329 -7.65 -24.57 -20.53
CA PHE A 329 -6.70 -25.31 -21.38
C PHE A 329 -7.15 -26.76 -21.60
N LYS A 330 -7.50 -27.49 -20.53
CA LYS A 330 -8.06 -28.85 -20.60
C LYS A 330 -9.33 -28.92 -21.46
N GLN A 331 -10.26 -27.98 -21.26
CA GLN A 331 -11.52 -27.90 -22.01
C GLN A 331 -11.27 -27.64 -23.51
N HIS A 332 -10.31 -26.77 -23.83
CA HIS A 332 -9.95 -26.47 -25.21
C HIS A 332 -9.39 -27.70 -25.93
N ILE A 333 -8.43 -28.40 -25.31
CA ILE A 333 -7.85 -29.66 -25.84
C ILE A 333 -8.96 -30.69 -26.07
N THR A 334 -9.84 -30.87 -25.09
CA THR A 334 -10.91 -31.87 -25.15
C THR A 334 -11.90 -31.56 -26.28
N THR A 335 -12.25 -30.28 -26.46
CA THR A 335 -13.14 -29.82 -27.54
C THR A 335 -12.51 -30.02 -28.92
N GLU A 336 -11.24 -29.65 -29.07
CA GLU A 336 -10.50 -29.82 -30.33
C GLU A 336 -10.35 -31.32 -30.67
N GLY A 337 -9.98 -32.14 -29.68
CA GLY A 337 -9.87 -33.59 -29.83
C GLY A 337 -11.18 -34.25 -30.26
N TYR A 338 -12.31 -33.92 -29.64
CA TYR A 338 -13.61 -34.44 -30.07
C TYR A 338 -14.01 -34.02 -31.49
N THR A 339 -13.61 -32.82 -31.92
CA THR A 339 -13.91 -32.33 -33.27
C THR A 339 -13.10 -33.12 -34.30
N LEU A 340 -11.82 -33.37 -34.02
CA LEU A 340 -10.96 -34.18 -34.87
C LEU A 340 -11.44 -35.63 -34.97
N MET A 341 -11.79 -36.25 -33.84
CA MET A 341 -12.25 -37.65 -33.80
C MET A 341 -13.58 -37.87 -34.53
N LYS A 342 -14.44 -36.86 -34.62
CA LYS A 342 -15.70 -36.94 -35.39
C LYS A 342 -15.48 -36.96 -36.91
N GLN A 343 -14.30 -36.54 -37.38
CA GLN A 343 -14.00 -36.36 -38.80
C GLN A 343 -13.15 -37.50 -39.39
N ALA A 344 -12.74 -38.48 -38.57
CA ALA A 344 -11.78 -39.51 -38.96
C ALA A 344 -12.20 -40.93 -38.53
N ASP A 345 -11.75 -41.93 -39.28
CA ASP A 345 -11.93 -43.36 -38.97
C ASP A 345 -11.01 -43.80 -37.80
N ASP A 346 -11.34 -44.90 -37.13
CA ASP A 346 -10.70 -45.35 -35.88
C ASP A 346 -9.17 -45.53 -35.96
N ALA A 347 -8.64 -45.97 -37.10
CA ALA A 347 -7.18 -46.12 -37.28
C ALA A 347 -6.46 -44.76 -37.41
N ALA A 348 -7.11 -43.77 -38.03
CA ALA A 348 -6.57 -42.41 -38.16
C ALA A 348 -6.66 -41.63 -36.84
N ASN A 349 -7.63 -41.95 -35.98
CA ASN A 349 -7.81 -41.31 -34.67
C ASN A 349 -6.58 -41.43 -33.77
N LYS A 350 -5.86 -42.56 -33.79
CA LYS A 350 -4.66 -42.73 -32.96
C LYS A 350 -3.52 -41.79 -33.36
N GLN A 351 -3.27 -41.66 -34.66
CA GLN A 351 -2.22 -40.77 -35.17
C GLN A 351 -2.56 -39.29 -34.92
N LEU A 352 -3.83 -38.90 -35.13
CA LEU A 352 -4.30 -37.54 -34.86
C LEU A 352 -4.19 -37.16 -33.38
N LEU A 353 -4.42 -38.09 -32.45
CA LEU A 353 -4.25 -37.85 -31.02
C LEU A 353 -2.78 -37.64 -30.62
N ILE A 354 -1.83 -38.34 -31.25
CA ILE A 354 -0.39 -38.13 -31.03
C ILE A 354 0.01 -36.73 -31.49
N GLU A 355 -0.42 -36.33 -32.70
CA GLU A 355 -0.13 -34.99 -33.23
C GLU A 355 -0.78 -33.87 -32.39
N LEU A 356 -2.00 -34.10 -31.88
CA LEU A 356 -2.67 -33.19 -30.96
C LEU A 356 -1.92 -33.08 -29.63
N HIS A 357 -1.41 -34.19 -29.11
CA HIS A 357 -0.63 -34.21 -27.87
C HIS A 357 0.65 -33.41 -28.04
N ASP A 358 1.41 -33.67 -29.10
CA ASP A 358 2.66 -32.97 -29.40
C ASP A 358 2.42 -31.46 -29.59
N LYS A 359 1.34 -31.09 -30.31
CA LYS A 359 0.90 -29.70 -30.45
C LYS A 359 0.70 -29.03 -29.09
N PHE A 360 -0.02 -29.67 -28.16
CA PHE A 360 -0.31 -29.07 -26.85
C PHE A 360 0.84 -29.16 -25.84
N MET A 361 1.75 -30.13 -25.99
CA MET A 361 2.98 -30.20 -25.22
C MET A 361 3.92 -29.01 -25.52
N VAL A 362 3.91 -28.51 -26.76
CA VAL A 362 4.62 -27.26 -27.10
C VAL A 362 4.08 -26.07 -26.29
N PHE A 363 2.76 -25.93 -26.13
CA PHE A 363 2.20 -24.88 -25.26
C PHE A 363 2.59 -25.06 -23.79
N VAL A 364 2.57 -26.30 -23.27
CA VAL A 364 2.99 -26.59 -21.88
C VAL A 364 4.45 -26.21 -21.63
N THR A 365 5.32 -26.52 -22.59
CA THR A 365 6.76 -26.27 -22.47
C THR A 365 7.12 -24.81 -22.70
N GLU A 366 6.59 -24.18 -23.75
CA GLU A 366 7.00 -22.84 -24.20
C GLU A 366 6.17 -21.70 -23.58
N CYS A 367 4.88 -21.92 -23.28
CA CYS A 367 4.01 -20.86 -22.72
C CYS A 367 3.77 -20.98 -21.22
N PHE A 368 3.74 -22.21 -20.71
CA PHE A 368 3.41 -22.48 -19.30
C PHE A 368 4.61 -22.97 -18.48
N GLU A 369 5.84 -22.81 -19.00
CA GLU A 369 7.10 -23.11 -18.29
C GLU A 369 7.15 -24.51 -17.66
N ASN A 370 6.55 -25.51 -18.31
CA ASN A 370 6.40 -26.87 -17.77
C ASN A 370 5.69 -26.95 -16.40
N HIS A 371 4.83 -25.98 -16.09
CA HIS A 371 4.12 -25.92 -14.82
C HIS A 371 3.25 -27.17 -14.61
N SER A 372 3.29 -27.73 -13.40
CA SER A 372 2.70 -29.02 -13.07
C SER A 372 1.18 -29.08 -13.30
N LEU A 373 0.48 -27.96 -13.05
CA LEU A 373 -0.96 -27.85 -13.33
C LEU A 373 -1.30 -28.08 -14.81
N PHE A 374 -0.49 -27.57 -15.73
CA PHE A 374 -0.75 -27.69 -17.17
C PHE A 374 -0.37 -29.07 -17.70
N ASN A 375 0.70 -29.68 -17.16
CA ASN A 375 1.01 -31.09 -17.40
C ASN A 375 -0.14 -32.01 -16.94
N LYS A 376 -0.67 -31.77 -15.74
CA LYS A 376 -1.83 -32.51 -15.21
C LYS A 376 -3.07 -32.28 -16.09
N ALA A 377 -3.35 -31.03 -16.46
CA ALA A 377 -4.49 -30.68 -17.32
C ALA A 377 -4.42 -31.36 -18.69
N LEU A 378 -3.23 -31.39 -19.29
CA LEU A 378 -2.96 -32.10 -20.55
C LEU A 378 -3.24 -33.60 -20.40
N LYS A 379 -2.67 -34.22 -19.36
CA LYS A 379 -2.90 -35.65 -19.07
C LYS A 379 -4.38 -35.98 -18.90
N GLU A 380 -5.09 -35.21 -18.06
CA GLU A 380 -6.53 -35.38 -17.84
C GLU A 380 -7.34 -35.23 -19.13
N ALA A 381 -7.00 -34.27 -19.99
CA ALA A 381 -7.67 -34.09 -21.28
C ALA A 381 -7.54 -35.35 -22.16
N PHE A 382 -6.36 -35.95 -22.25
CA PHE A 382 -6.11 -37.16 -23.04
C PHE A 382 -6.72 -38.42 -22.42
N GLU A 383 -6.80 -38.51 -21.09
CA GLU A 383 -7.56 -39.57 -20.41
C GLU A 383 -9.06 -39.51 -20.80
N ILE A 384 -9.64 -38.31 -20.84
CA ILE A 384 -11.04 -38.09 -21.27
C ILE A 384 -11.25 -38.51 -22.73
N LEU A 385 -10.36 -38.09 -23.64
CA LEU A 385 -10.43 -38.45 -25.07
C LEU A 385 -10.28 -39.97 -25.28
N SER A 386 -9.36 -40.61 -24.57
CA SER A 386 -9.12 -42.06 -24.64
C SER A 386 -10.32 -42.87 -24.14
N ASN A 387 -10.88 -42.49 -22.99
CA ASN A 387 -12.06 -43.17 -22.42
C ASN A 387 -13.28 -43.11 -23.35
N LYS A 388 -13.46 -42.03 -24.10
CA LYS A 388 -14.55 -41.93 -25.07
C LYS A 388 -14.30 -42.75 -26.34
N THR A 389 -13.04 -42.87 -26.76
CA THR A 389 -12.66 -43.83 -27.81
C THR A 389 -13.07 -45.24 -27.37
N VAL A 390 -12.73 -45.64 -26.14
CA VAL A 390 -13.10 -46.95 -25.56
C VAL A 390 -14.62 -47.10 -25.39
N ALA A 391 -15.35 -46.05 -25.03
CA ALA A 391 -16.82 -46.09 -24.92
C ALA A 391 -17.53 -46.15 -26.28
N GLY A 392 -16.96 -45.55 -27.34
CA GLY A 392 -17.39 -45.73 -28.72
C GLY A 392 -17.07 -47.14 -29.24
N ILE A 393 -15.95 -47.71 -28.79
CA ILE A 393 -15.57 -49.12 -28.96
C ILE A 393 -16.37 -50.05 -28.04
N SER A 394 -17.25 -49.55 -27.15
CA SER A 394 -18.10 -50.42 -26.32
C SER A 394 -19.21 -51.14 -27.09
N ASN A 395 -19.34 -50.91 -28.41
CA ASN A 395 -20.05 -51.83 -29.28
C ASN A 395 -19.19 -52.98 -29.82
N ASP A 396 -17.86 -52.94 -29.69
CA ASP A 396 -16.95 -54.03 -30.04
C ASP A 396 -15.64 -54.02 -29.21
N LEU A 397 -15.74 -54.61 -28.02
CA LEU A 397 -14.69 -55.31 -27.25
C LEU A 397 -13.49 -54.54 -26.63
N GLN A 398 -13.35 -54.84 -25.33
CA GLN A 398 -12.21 -54.67 -24.44
C GLN A 398 -10.85 -55.05 -25.09
N GLN A 399 -9.92 -54.10 -25.20
CA GLN A 399 -8.50 -54.27 -24.86
C GLN A 399 -7.72 -52.96 -25.02
N PHE A 400 -6.68 -52.79 -24.19
CA PHE A 400 -5.66 -51.73 -24.17
C PHE A 400 -5.92 -50.52 -23.26
N ALA A 401 -5.90 -50.79 -21.95
CA ALA A 401 -5.16 -49.93 -21.03
C ALA A 401 -3.67 -50.34 -21.06
N ILE A 402 -2.77 -49.40 -20.74
CA ILE A 402 -1.30 -49.46 -20.62
C ILE A 402 -0.57 -48.74 -21.77
N ILE A 403 -0.04 -47.55 -21.46
CA ILE A 403 1.35 -47.05 -21.63
C ILE A 403 1.34 -45.62 -21.02
N SER A 404 1.76 -45.49 -19.76
CA SER A 404 3.02 -44.84 -19.29
C SER A 404 2.96 -43.32 -19.28
#